data_AF-A0A3D2V2F5-F1
#
_entry.id   AF-A0A3D2V2F5-F1
#
_cell.length_a   1.000
_cell.length_b   1.000
_cell.length_c   1.000
_cell.angle_alpha   90.00
_cell.angle_beta   90.00
_cell.angle_gamma   90.00
#
_symmetry.space_group_name_H-M   'P 1'
#
loop_
_entity.id
_entity.type
_entity.pdbx_description
1 polymer ?
#
loop_
_entity_poly.entity_id
_entity_poly.type
_entity_poly.pdbx_seq_one_letter_code
_entity_poly.pdbx_strand_id
1 'polypeptide(L)'
;TLRVSGTAKVIHDDPRLESCAINGKIPPTGILVNVQRACLQCGKALKRSALWDGTYQIDRTELPSFGKMLADQTNTGQTAEALDCAIDESYKNKLY
;
A
#
# COMPACT_ATOMS: atom_id res chain seq x y z
N THR A 1 8.31 6.92 13.93
CA THR A 1 7.68 5.66 13.51
C THR A 1 7.54 4.77 14.73
N LEU A 2 6.43 4.06 14.81
CA LEU A 2 6.15 3.06 15.84
C LEU A 2 6.38 1.69 15.21
N ARG A 3 7.21 0.85 15.84
CA ARG A 3 7.34 -0.55 15.44
C ARG A 3 6.52 -1.40 16.39
N VAL A 4 5.60 -2.18 15.83
CA VAL A 4 4.79 -3.16 16.54
C VAL A 4 5.28 -4.56 16.18
N SER A 5 5.34 -5.46 17.16
CA SER A 5 5.75 -6.86 16.97
C SER A 5 4.86 -7.78 17.80
N GLY A 6 4.51 -8.92 17.24
CA GLY A 6 3.57 -9.86 17.83
C GLY A 6 3.19 -10.97 16.85
N THR A 7 2.08 -11.65 17.12
CA THR A 7 1.57 -12.72 16.25
C THR A 7 0.42 -12.20 15.40
N ALA A 8 0.45 -12.52 14.10
CA ALA A 8 -0.62 -12.16 13.17
C ALA A 8 -1.41 -13.40 12.75
N LYS A 9 -2.72 -13.25 12.55
CA LYS A 9 -3.57 -14.24 11.89
C LYS A 9 -4.49 -13.58 10.88
N VAL A 10 -4.79 -14.30 9.81
CA VAL A 10 -5.85 -13.88 8.87
C VAL A 10 -7.20 -14.21 9.52
N ILE A 11 -8.12 -13.26 9.48
CA ILE A 11 -9.50 -13.40 9.94
C ILE A 11 -10.46 -13.22 8.76
N HIS A 12 -11.55 -13.96 8.75
CA HIS A 12 -12.70 -13.81 7.84
C HIS A 12 -13.97 -13.94 8.69
N ASP A 13 -15.08 -13.34 8.24
CA ASP A 13 -16.38 -13.35 8.97
C ASP A 13 -16.28 -12.94 10.45
N ASP A 14 -15.34 -12.05 10.76
CA ASP A 14 -15.07 -11.59 12.12
C ASP A 14 -15.74 -10.22 12.33
N PRO A 15 -16.52 -10.02 13.40
CA PRO A 15 -17.26 -8.76 13.62
C PRO A 15 -16.34 -7.55 13.73
N ARG A 16 -15.05 -7.73 14.05
CA ARG A 16 -14.09 -6.61 14.06
C ARG A 16 -13.89 -5.99 12.68
N LEU A 17 -14.14 -6.73 11.60
CA LEU A 17 -14.00 -6.21 10.23
C LEU A 17 -14.98 -5.08 9.93
N GLU A 18 -16.10 -4.98 10.66
CA GLU A 18 -17.05 -3.87 10.54
C GLU A 18 -16.38 -2.51 10.76
N SER A 19 -15.44 -2.43 11.71
CA SER A 19 -14.67 -1.21 11.99
C SER A 19 -13.72 -0.81 10.87
N CYS A 20 -13.44 -1.74 9.93
CA CYS A 20 -12.58 -1.53 8.78
C CYS A 20 -13.36 -1.22 7.50
N ALA A 21 -14.69 -1.01 7.59
CA ALA A 21 -15.51 -0.72 6.43
C ALA A 21 -15.14 0.62 5.78
N ILE A 22 -15.00 0.61 4.45
CA ILE A 22 -14.80 1.81 3.62
C ILE A 22 -15.97 1.90 2.67
N ASN A 23 -16.64 3.07 2.59
CA ASN A 23 -17.83 3.29 1.75
C ASN A 23 -18.92 2.23 1.95
N GLY A 24 -19.12 1.77 3.20
CA GLY A 24 -20.11 0.75 3.55
C GLY A 24 -19.75 -0.68 3.15
N LYS A 25 -18.57 -0.91 2.55
CA LYS A 25 -18.08 -2.23 2.18
C LYS A 25 -17.13 -2.75 3.26
N ILE A 26 -17.54 -3.83 3.91
CA ILE A 26 -16.72 -4.54 4.88
C ILE A 26 -15.69 -5.39 4.13
N PRO A 27 -14.39 -5.31 4.44
CA PRO A 27 -13.40 -6.15 3.81
C PRO A 27 -13.68 -7.64 4.11
N PRO A 28 -13.55 -8.55 3.12
CA PRO A 28 -13.87 -9.97 3.31
C PRO A 28 -12.91 -10.66 4.28
N THR A 29 -11.70 -10.11 4.43
CA THR A 29 -10.66 -10.63 5.30
C THR A 29 -9.87 -9.49 5.92
N GLY A 30 -9.27 -9.74 7.08
CA GLY A 30 -8.33 -8.82 7.71
C GLY A 30 -7.15 -9.55 8.35
N ILE A 31 -6.14 -8.79 8.79
CA ILE A 31 -5.02 -9.32 9.57
C ILE A 31 -5.19 -8.85 11.00
N LEU A 32 -5.48 -9.78 11.91
CA LEU A 32 -5.52 -9.51 13.34
C LEU A 32 -4.13 -9.71 13.94
N VAL A 33 -3.55 -8.62 14.44
CA VAL A 33 -2.24 -8.63 15.11
C VAL A 33 -2.42 -8.58 16.62
N ASN A 34 -2.04 -9.65 17.31
CA ASN A 34 -1.90 -9.63 18.77
C ASN A 34 -0.54 -9.04 19.13
N VAL A 35 -0.54 -7.81 19.63
CA VAL A 35 0.66 -7.04 19.92
C VAL A 35 1.35 -7.57 21.19
N GLN A 36 2.63 -7.93 21.06
CA GLN A 36 3.48 -8.33 22.19
C GLN A 36 4.47 -7.23 22.59
N ARG A 37 4.90 -6.41 21.62
CA ARG A 37 5.84 -5.33 21.86
C ARG A 37 5.55 -4.14 20.94
N ALA A 38 5.63 -2.96 21.50
CA ALA A 38 5.59 -1.70 20.76
C ALA A 38 6.81 -0.86 21.18
N CYS A 39 7.60 -0.41 20.20
CA CYS A 39 8.78 0.41 20.44
C CYS A 39 8.75 1.63 19.54
N LEU A 40 9.03 2.79 20.11
CA LEU A 40 9.28 3.99 19.34
C LEU A 40 10.69 3.93 18.77
N GLN A 41 10.83 4.21 17.48
CA GLN A 41 12.13 4.38 16.86
C GLN A 41 12.79 5.66 17.41
N CYS A 42 14.12 5.64 17.59
CA CYS A 42 14.87 6.83 17.96
C CYS A 42 14.62 7.97 16.94
N GLY A 43 14.15 9.12 17.42
CA GLY A 43 13.86 10.27 16.55
C GLY A 43 15.06 10.76 15.73
N LYS A 44 16.29 10.52 16.20
CA LYS A 44 17.52 10.83 15.45
C LYS A 44 17.62 10.04 14.14
N ALA A 45 17.22 8.77 14.14
CA ALA A 45 17.24 7.95 12.94
C ALA A 45 16.25 8.46 11.89
N LEU A 46 15.06 8.88 12.30
CA LEU A 46 14.05 9.45 11.40
C LEU A 46 14.51 10.76 10.77
N LYS A 47 15.08 11.68 11.59
CA LYS A 47 15.65 12.93 11.06
C LYS A 47 16.74 12.66 10.03
N ARG A 48 17.67 11.75 10.33
CA ARG A 48 18.78 11.40 9.42
C ARG A 48 18.33 10.70 8.14
N SER A 49 17.25 9.92 8.20
CA SER A 49 16.70 9.24 7.02
C SER A 49 15.98 10.17 6.05
N ALA A 50 15.74 11.43 6.44
CA ALA A 50 14.93 12.38 5.68
C ALA A 50 13.59 11.77 5.21
N LEU A 51 13.00 10.84 5.99
CA LEU A 51 11.86 10.02 5.54
C LEU A 51 10.65 10.86 5.13
N TRP A 52 10.45 11.98 5.81
CA TRP A 52 9.34 12.92 5.58
C TRP A 52 9.79 14.17 4.83
N ASP A 53 11.03 14.18 4.38
CA ASP A 53 11.65 15.28 3.67
C ASP A 53 11.95 14.83 2.23
N GLY A 54 11.87 15.76 1.28
CA GLY A 54 12.02 15.47 -0.15
C GLY A 54 13.44 15.07 -0.55
N THR A 55 14.42 15.13 0.36
CA THR A 55 15.86 14.99 0.08
C THR A 55 16.24 13.77 -0.77
N TYR A 56 15.57 12.62 -0.58
CA TYR A 56 15.86 11.40 -1.34
C TYR A 56 14.78 11.05 -2.38
N GLN A 57 13.80 11.93 -2.59
CA GLN A 57 12.80 11.73 -3.63
C GLN A 57 13.45 12.04 -4.98
N ILE A 58 13.42 11.05 -5.87
CA ILE A 58 13.78 11.24 -7.28
C ILE A 58 12.57 11.75 -8.06
N ASP A 59 12.82 12.35 -9.22
CA ASP A 59 11.74 12.79 -10.09
C ASP A 59 10.88 11.59 -10.54
N ARG A 60 9.55 11.76 -10.57
CA ARG A 60 8.63 10.68 -10.98
C ARG A 60 8.92 10.21 -12.40
N THR A 61 9.44 11.07 -13.26
CA THR A 61 9.81 10.76 -14.65
C THR A 61 11.04 9.85 -14.75
N GLU A 62 11.86 9.74 -13.70
CA GLU A 62 12.96 8.77 -13.66
C GLU A 62 12.48 7.33 -13.41
N LEU A 63 11.26 7.16 -12.89
CA LEU A 63 10.64 5.86 -12.68
C LEU A 63 9.70 5.50 -13.85
N PRO A 64 9.64 4.23 -14.29
CA PRO A 64 8.64 3.85 -15.27
C PRO A 64 7.21 4.01 -14.72
N SER A 65 6.24 4.17 -15.62
CA SER A 65 4.83 4.11 -15.25
C SER A 65 4.46 2.69 -14.79
N PHE A 66 3.35 2.54 -14.05
CA PHE A 66 2.94 1.21 -13.61
C PHE A 66 2.50 0.35 -14.80
N GLY A 67 1.84 0.94 -15.80
CA GLY A 67 1.53 0.29 -17.06
C GLY A 67 2.79 -0.15 -17.81
N LYS A 68 3.86 0.64 -17.79
CA LYS A 68 5.15 0.25 -18.38
C LYS A 68 5.78 -0.94 -17.64
N MET A 69 5.83 -0.89 -16.31
CA MET A 69 6.31 -2.01 -15.49
C MET A 69 5.52 -3.30 -15.77
N LEU A 70 4.19 -3.19 -15.88
CA LEU A 70 3.31 -4.32 -16.13
C LEU A 70 3.50 -4.90 -17.54
N ALA A 71 3.56 -4.07 -18.57
CA ALA A 71 3.82 -4.50 -19.95
C ALA A 71 5.17 -5.22 -20.08
N ASP A 72 6.20 -4.76 -19.36
CA ASP A 72 7.53 -5.38 -19.39
C ASP A 72 7.57 -6.72 -18.62
N GLN A 73 6.78 -6.85 -17.55
CA GLN A 73 6.77 -8.03 -16.68
C GLN A 73 5.75 -9.10 -17.08
N THR A 74 4.76 -8.75 -17.91
CA THR A 74 3.64 -9.63 -18.26
C THR A 74 3.40 -9.61 -19.76
N ASN A 75 3.07 -10.76 -20.34
CA ASN A 75 2.76 -10.85 -21.76
C ASN A 75 1.28 -10.56 -22.04
N THR A 76 0.81 -9.38 -21.62
CA THR A 76 -0.61 -8.97 -21.75
C THR A 76 -0.99 -8.61 -23.18
N GLY A 77 -0.03 -8.31 -24.06
CA GLY A 77 -0.27 -7.83 -25.43
C GLY A 77 -0.82 -6.40 -25.50
N GLN A 78 -0.86 -5.68 -24.37
CA GLN A 78 -1.33 -4.30 -24.26
C GLN A 78 -0.15 -3.33 -24.22
N THR A 79 -0.33 -2.10 -24.70
CA THR A 79 0.69 -1.05 -24.60
C THR A 79 0.73 -0.45 -23.19
N ALA A 80 1.86 0.15 -22.82
CA ALA A 80 2.03 0.79 -21.51
C ALA A 80 0.97 1.87 -21.27
N GLU A 81 0.68 2.68 -22.29
CA GLU A 81 -0.28 3.79 -22.23
C GLU A 81 -1.72 3.30 -22.03
N ALA A 82 -2.10 2.21 -22.72
CA ALA A 82 -3.41 1.60 -22.56
C ALA A 82 -3.59 1.04 -21.14
N LEU A 83 -2.54 0.44 -20.60
CA LEU A 83 -2.53 -0.06 -19.22
C LEU A 83 -2.62 1.09 -18.21
N ASP A 84 -1.82 2.15 -18.36
CA ASP A 84 -1.86 3.31 -17.47
C ASP A 84 -3.26 3.95 -17.44
N CYS A 85 -3.88 4.14 -18.61
CA CYS A 85 -5.23 4.68 -18.70
C CYS A 85 -6.26 3.80 -17.97
N ALA A 86 -6.21 2.48 -18.17
CA ALA A 86 -7.11 1.54 -17.51
C ALA A 86 -6.90 1.49 -15.99
N ILE A 87 -5.65 1.59 -15.53
CA ILE A 87 -5.30 1.66 -14.10
C ILE A 87 -5.89 2.92 -13.47
N ASP A 88 -5.68 4.08 -14.10
CA ASP A 88 -6.18 5.37 -13.60
C ASP A 88 -7.71 5.41 -13.53
N GLU A 89 -8.40 4.84 -14.53
CA GLU A 89 -9.85 4.70 -14.50
C GLU A 89 -10.31 3.80 -13.36
N SER A 90 -9.62 2.68 -13.14
CA SER A 90 -9.92 1.75 -12.05
C SER A 90 -9.73 2.42 -10.69
N TYR A 91 -8.66 3.20 -10.49
CA TYR A 91 -8.45 3.94 -9.23
C TYR A 91 -9.52 4.99 -8.96
N LYS A 92 -10.06 5.64 -9.99
CA LYS A 92 -11.14 6.63 -9.83
C LYS A 92 -12.49 5.98 -9.51
N ASN A 93 -12.80 4.87 -10.18
CA ASN A 93 -14.17 4.35 -10.23
C ASN A 93 -14.38 3.06 -9.42
N LYS A 94 -13.31 2.35 -9.04
CA LYS A 94 -13.38 0.97 -8.50
C LYS A 94 -12.54 0.73 -7.25
N LEU A 95 -12.01 1.79 -6.62
CA LEU A 95 -11.06 1.60 -5.51
C LEU A 95 -11.70 1.00 -4.24
N TYR A 96 -13.03 1.02 -4.09
CA TYR A 96 -13.76 0.37 -2.99
C TYR A 96 -15.14 -0.09 -3.45
#